data_AF-A0A410NTN7-F1
#
_entry.id   AF-A0A410NTN7-F1
#
_cell.length_a   1.000
_cell.length_b   1.000
_cell.length_c   1.000
_cell.angle_alpha   90.00
_cell.angle_beta   90.00
_cell.angle_gamma   90.00
#
_symmetry.space_group_name_H-M   'P 1'
#
loop_
_entity.id
_entity.type
_entity.pdbx_description
1 polymer ?
#
loop_
_entity_poly.entity_id
_entity_poly.type
_entity_poly.pdbx_seq_one_letter_code
_entity_poly.pdbx_strand_id
1 'polypeptide(L)'
;MLIREFIRAIGPASWAVIALCVLALFVMGWCAATAPSRERAKQDRVAEAANAKARTTGAASHDRAADDRLTDLKINNRLEKERTDAVSSIPDARPTAGRVALACHRLREQGTRDADLPPECRPGR
;
A
#
# COMPACT_ATOMS: atom_id res chain seq x y z
N MET A 1 61.71 17.38 1.13
CA MET A 1 62.88 18.08 1.71
C MET A 1 62.62 19.57 1.96
N LEU A 2 61.89 20.27 1.08
CA LEU A 2 61.55 21.70 1.21
C LEU A 2 60.86 22.12 2.53
N ILE A 3 59.95 21.30 3.06
CA ILE A 3 59.19 21.63 4.29
C ILE A 3 60.13 21.83 5.50
N ARG A 4 61.20 21.03 5.58
CA ARG A 4 62.11 21.02 6.73
C ARG A 4 63.05 22.23 6.75
N GLU A 5 63.32 22.84 5.59
CA GLU A 5 64.12 24.06 5.48
C GLU A 5 63.28 25.31 5.75
N PHE A 6 62.03 25.34 5.26
CA PHE A 6 61.08 26.40 5.60
C PHE A 6 60.82 26.48 7.11
N ILE A 7 60.69 25.34 7.79
CA ILE A 7 60.51 25.27 9.25
C ILE A 7 61.71 25.86 10.02
N ARG A 8 62.92 25.77 9.45
CA ARG A 8 64.16 26.19 10.11
C ARG A 8 64.50 27.67 9.88
N ALA A 9 63.92 28.30 8.86
CA ALA A 9 64.04 29.73 8.55
C ALA A 9 63.02 30.61 9.31
N ILE A 10 62.04 29.99 9.98
CA ILE A 10 60.95 30.67 10.70
C ILE A 10 61.41 30.87 12.15
N GLY A 11 61.77 32.11 12.50
CA GLY A 11 62.15 32.48 13.87
C GLY A 11 61.04 32.23 14.90
N PRO A 12 61.36 32.28 16.21
CA PRO A 12 60.40 31.95 17.28
C PRO A 12 59.12 32.83 17.26
N ALA A 13 59.22 34.05 16.73
CA ALA A 13 58.07 34.96 16.60
C ALA A 13 57.04 34.47 15.55
N SER A 14 57.46 33.88 14.44
CA SER A 14 56.53 33.37 13.42
C SER A 14 55.88 32.05 13.83
N TRP A 15 56.58 31.23 14.63
CA TRP A 15 55.96 30.08 15.30
C TRP A 15 54.83 30.47 16.25
N ALA A 16 54.95 31.60 16.97
CA ALA A 16 53.90 32.09 17.84
C ALA A 16 52.62 32.49 17.06
N VAL A 17 52.79 33.13 15.89
CA VAL A 17 51.65 33.47 15.01
C VAL A 17 50.97 32.22 14.46
N ILE A 18 51.74 31.22 14.03
CA ILE A 18 51.20 29.95 13.54
C ILE A 18 50.44 29.23 14.65
N ALA A 19 50.99 29.16 15.87
CA ALA A 19 50.34 28.56 17.02
C ALA A 19 49.02 29.26 17.36
N LEU A 20 48.99 30.60 17.30
CA LEU A 20 47.77 31.38 17.51
C LEU A 20 46.70 31.09 16.45
N CYS A 21 47.09 31.02 15.17
CA CYS A 21 46.18 30.68 14.09
C CYS A 21 45.60 29.27 14.24
N VAL A 22 46.44 28.28 14.59
CA VAL A 22 45.99 26.91 14.83
C VAL A 22 45.04 26.85 16.03
N LEU A 23 45.35 27.54 17.13
CA LEU A 23 44.48 27.63 18.30
C LEU A 23 43.12 28.26 17.95
N ALA A 24 43.12 29.36 17.19
CA ALA A 24 41.91 30.04 16.76
C ALA A 24 41.01 29.13 15.89
N LEU A 25 41.60 28.40 14.94
CA LEU A 25 40.88 27.43 14.12
C LEU A 25 40.32 26.28 14.96
N PHE A 26 41.08 25.81 15.95
CA PHE A 26 40.63 24.74 16.86
C PHE A 26 39.45 25.20 17.71
N VAL A 27 39.49 26.41 18.26
CA VAL A 27 38.40 26.99 19.05
C VAL A 27 37.16 27.25 18.18
N MET A 28 37.32 27.79 16.96
CA MET A 28 36.19 27.96 16.04
C MET A 28 35.57 26.62 15.63
N GLY A 29 36.38 25.61 15.31
CA GLY A 29 35.91 24.26 15.01
C GLY A 29 35.21 23.60 16.19
N TRP A 30 35.73 23.77 17.41
CA TRP A 30 35.13 23.25 18.64
C TRP A 30 33.79 23.92 18.96
N CYS A 31 33.71 25.25 18.84
CA CYS A 31 32.45 25.99 18.97
C CYS A 31 31.45 25.58 17.89
N ALA A 32 31.88 25.39 16.64
CA ALA A 32 31.04 24.96 15.53
C ALA A 32 30.65 23.48 15.60
N ALA A 33 31.34 22.64 16.36
CA ALA A 33 30.97 21.25 16.61
C ALA A 33 30.00 21.11 17.78
N THR A 34 30.07 22.01 18.77
CA THR A 34 29.22 21.99 19.97
C THR A 34 27.93 22.80 19.81
N ALA A 35 27.93 23.89 19.03
CA ALA A 35 26.75 24.70 18.70
C ALA A 35 25.63 24.02 17.87
N PRO A 36 25.91 23.17 16.84
CA PRO A 36 24.86 22.64 15.95
C PRO A 36 23.96 21.59 16.63
N SER A 37 24.26 21.21 17.88
CA SER A 37 23.41 20.33 18.67
C SER A 37 22.03 20.94 18.94
N ARG A 38 21.91 22.27 19.08
CA ARG A 38 20.64 22.94 19.38
C ARG A 38 19.76 23.10 18.15
N GLU A 39 20.34 23.46 17.01
CA GLU A 39 19.60 23.63 15.75
C GLU A 39 19.19 22.28 15.14
N ARG A 40 20.03 21.25 15.21
CA ARG A 40 19.65 19.89 14.78
C ARG A 40 18.56 19.28 15.69
N ALA A 41 18.66 19.46 17.00
CA ALA A 41 17.61 18.99 17.92
C ALA A 41 16.26 19.67 17.70
N LYS A 42 16.23 20.93 17.24
CA LYS A 42 14.97 21.59 16.83
C LYS A 42 14.42 21.00 15.54
N GLN A 43 15.27 20.69 14.56
CA GLN A 43 14.85 20.06 13.31
C GLN A 43 14.33 18.63 13.54
N ASP A 44 14.99 17.86 14.40
CA ASP A 44 14.56 16.50 14.75
C ASP A 44 13.19 16.50 15.43
N ARG A 45 12.93 17.43 16.37
CA ARG A 45 11.61 17.55 17.01
C ARG A 45 10.50 17.94 16.04
N VAL A 46 10.79 18.80 15.05
CA VAL A 46 9.82 19.16 14.02
C VAL A 46 9.55 17.98 13.09
N ALA A 47 10.59 17.21 12.73
CA ALA A 47 10.45 16.00 11.93
C ALA A 47 9.69 14.89 12.68
N GLU A 48 9.95 14.69 13.97
CA GLU A 48 9.22 13.76 14.82
C GLU A 48 7.76 14.15 14.97
N ALA A 49 7.45 15.44 15.19
CA ALA A 49 6.07 15.93 15.29
C ALA A 49 5.30 15.77 13.96
N ALA A 50 5.96 16.03 12.83
CA ALA A 50 5.37 15.82 11.50
C ALA A 50 5.12 14.33 11.23
N ASN A 51 6.07 13.47 11.57
CA ASN A 51 5.94 12.01 11.43
C ASN A 51 4.87 11.43 12.37
N ALA A 52 4.76 11.92 13.61
CA ALA A 52 3.70 11.52 14.53
C ALA A 52 2.32 11.89 13.98
N LYS A 53 2.17 13.10 13.44
CA LYS A 53 0.93 13.55 12.80
C LYS A 53 0.58 12.72 11.54
N ALA A 54 1.57 12.34 10.75
CA ALA A 54 1.36 11.47 9.58
C ALA A 54 0.96 10.05 9.98
N ARG A 55 1.53 9.52 11.07
CA ARG A 55 1.16 8.19 11.60
C ARG A 55 -0.26 8.17 12.15
N THR A 56 -0.71 9.23 12.84
CA THR A 56 -2.07 9.28 13.37
C THR A 56 -3.12 9.43 12.27
N THR A 57 -2.85 10.21 11.22
CA THR A 57 -3.76 10.30 10.08
C THR A 57 -3.80 9.01 9.26
N GLY A 58 -2.66 8.34 9.08
CA GLY A 58 -2.58 7.03 8.44
C GLY A 58 -3.31 5.94 9.24
N ALA A 59 -3.11 5.87 10.56
CA ALA A 59 -3.84 4.92 11.40
C ALA A 59 -5.36 5.15 11.33
N ALA A 60 -5.81 6.40 11.43
CA ALA A 60 -7.23 6.72 11.36
C ALA A 60 -7.87 6.46 9.98
N SER A 61 -7.10 6.47 8.88
CA SER A 61 -7.61 6.08 7.57
C SER A 61 -7.66 4.55 7.41
N HIS A 62 -6.67 3.84 7.97
CA HIS A 62 -6.67 2.38 8.01
C HIS A 62 -7.81 1.81 8.86
N ASP A 63 -8.08 2.38 10.02
CA ASP A 63 -9.17 1.95 10.91
C ASP A 63 -10.53 2.13 10.22
N ARG A 64 -10.78 3.28 9.60
CA ARG A 64 -12.02 3.52 8.83
C ARG A 64 -12.16 2.54 7.67
N ALA A 65 -11.08 2.29 6.92
CA ALA A 65 -11.12 1.33 5.82
C ALA A 65 -11.35 -0.11 6.31
N ALA A 66 -10.91 -0.46 7.51
CA ALA A 66 -11.18 -1.76 8.12
C ALA A 66 -12.66 -1.88 8.53
N ASP A 67 -13.23 -0.84 9.15
CA ASP A 67 -14.65 -0.79 9.51
C ASP A 67 -15.57 -0.85 8.29
N ASP A 68 -15.21 -0.13 7.22
CA ASP A 68 -15.95 -0.16 5.95
C ASP A 68 -15.92 -1.55 5.32
N ARG A 69 -14.76 -2.23 5.31
CA ARG A 69 -14.62 -3.62 4.81
C ARG A 69 -15.45 -4.61 5.63
N LEU A 70 -15.45 -4.48 6.95
CA LEU A 70 -16.25 -5.35 7.83
C LEU A 70 -17.75 -5.14 7.61
N THR A 71 -18.16 -3.90 7.36
CA THR A 71 -19.56 -3.55 7.06
C THR A 71 -19.98 -4.09 5.70
N ASP A 72 -19.14 -3.92 4.68
CA ASP A 72 -19.40 -4.40 3.32
C ASP A 72 -19.49 -5.94 3.27
N LEU A 73 -18.60 -6.64 3.97
CA LEU A 73 -18.66 -8.10 4.09
C LEU A 73 -19.95 -8.59 4.75
N LYS A 74 -20.43 -7.90 5.79
CA LYS A 74 -21.71 -8.26 6.45
C LYS A 74 -22.90 -8.05 5.53
N ILE A 75 -22.93 -6.95 4.79
CA ILE A 75 -24.00 -6.63 3.83
C ILE A 75 -24.00 -7.65 2.69
N ASN A 76 -22.83 -7.93 2.09
CA ASN A 76 -22.71 -8.91 1.02
C ASN A 76 -23.10 -10.31 1.47
N ASN A 77 -22.65 -10.76 2.66
CA ASN A 77 -23.03 -12.08 3.17
C ASN A 77 -24.54 -12.19 3.44
N ARG A 78 -25.17 -11.11 3.91
CA ARG A 78 -26.63 -11.06 4.08
C ARG A 78 -27.36 -11.13 2.75
N LEU A 79 -26.94 -10.34 1.76
CA LEU A 79 -27.54 -10.36 0.42
C LEU A 79 -27.35 -11.72 -0.26
N GLU A 80 -26.19 -12.34 -0.09
CA GLU A 80 -25.91 -13.68 -0.61
C GLU A 80 -26.83 -14.71 0.03
N LYS A 81 -27.01 -14.69 1.35
CA LYS A 81 -28.01 -15.54 2.02
C LYS A 81 -29.43 -15.31 1.52
N GLU A 82 -29.86 -14.06 1.40
CA GLU A 82 -31.19 -13.73 0.87
C GLU A 82 -31.38 -14.23 -0.58
N ARG A 83 -30.32 -14.18 -1.40
CA ARG A 83 -30.32 -14.73 -2.77
C ARG A 83 -30.35 -16.26 -2.78
N THR A 84 -29.55 -16.90 -1.94
CA THR A 84 -29.50 -18.37 -1.83
C THR A 84 -30.81 -18.92 -1.29
N ASP A 85 -31.42 -18.28 -0.29
CA ASP A 85 -32.74 -18.64 0.24
C ASP A 85 -33.84 -18.42 -0.80
N ALA A 86 -33.76 -17.33 -1.57
CA ALA A 86 -34.70 -17.12 -2.68
C ALA A 86 -34.55 -18.20 -3.75
N VAL A 87 -33.33 -18.62 -4.09
CA VAL A 87 -33.08 -19.68 -5.09
C VAL A 87 -33.48 -21.06 -4.57
N SER A 88 -33.21 -21.39 -3.30
CA SER A 88 -33.58 -22.68 -2.70
C SER A 88 -35.09 -22.82 -2.49
N SER A 89 -35.82 -21.69 -2.39
CA SER A 89 -37.28 -21.68 -2.34
C SER A 89 -37.94 -21.87 -3.71
N ILE A 90 -37.17 -21.84 -4.81
CA ILE A 90 -37.68 -22.19 -6.13
C ILE A 90 -37.75 -23.72 -6.21
N PRO A 91 -38.94 -24.32 -6.34
CA PRO A 91 -39.03 -25.76 -6.48
C PRO A 91 -38.25 -26.19 -7.74
N ASP A 92 -37.24 -27.04 -7.53
CA ASP A 92 -36.40 -27.69 -8.58
C ASP A 92 -37.20 -28.48 -9.63
N ALA A 93 -38.52 -28.50 -9.54
CA ALA A 93 -39.36 -29.50 -10.18
C ALA A 93 -39.73 -29.20 -11.64
N ARG A 94 -39.59 -27.97 -12.18
CA ARG A 94 -39.92 -27.72 -13.59
C ARG A 94 -39.02 -26.66 -14.25
N PRO A 95 -38.19 -27.03 -15.24
CA PRO A 95 -37.57 -26.04 -16.11
C PRO A 95 -38.65 -25.20 -16.80
N THR A 96 -38.41 -23.88 -16.90
CA THR A 96 -39.35 -22.98 -17.57
C THR A 96 -39.47 -23.36 -19.05
N ALA A 97 -40.65 -23.18 -19.64
CA ALA A 97 -40.93 -23.56 -21.03
C ALA A 97 -39.90 -23.00 -22.04
N GLY A 98 -39.38 -21.80 -21.78
CA GLY A 98 -38.30 -21.20 -22.59
C GLY A 98 -36.95 -21.92 -22.50
N ARG A 99 -36.57 -22.43 -21.31
CA ARG A 99 -35.34 -23.22 -21.14
C ARG A 99 -35.45 -24.57 -21.83
N VAL A 100 -36.63 -25.19 -21.79
CA VAL A 100 -36.92 -26.43 -22.53
C VAL A 100 -36.81 -26.20 -24.04
N ALA A 101 -37.44 -25.15 -24.57
CA ALA A 101 -37.37 -24.82 -25.99
C ALA A 101 -35.93 -24.59 -26.50
N LEU A 102 -35.11 -23.88 -25.71
CA LEU A 102 -33.70 -23.64 -26.04
C LEU A 102 -32.88 -24.94 -25.99
N ALA A 103 -33.13 -25.81 -25.00
CA ALA A 103 -32.46 -27.11 -24.91
C ALA A 103 -32.83 -28.02 -26.08
N CYS A 104 -34.10 -28.06 -26.48
CA CYS A 104 -34.56 -28.78 -27.66
C CYS A 104 -33.90 -28.24 -28.94
N HIS A 105 -33.74 -26.91 -29.08
CA HIS A 105 -33.07 -26.31 -30.23
C HIS A 105 -31.60 -26.76 -30.32
N ARG A 106 -30.87 -26.71 -29.22
CA ARG A 106 -29.46 -27.15 -29.15
C ARG A 106 -29.30 -28.63 -29.49
N LEU A 107 -30.20 -29.49 -29.00
CA LEU A 107 -30.18 -30.92 -29.32
C LEU A 107 -30.36 -31.19 -30.82
N ARG A 108 -31.20 -30.40 -31.50
CA ARG A 108 -31.38 -30.48 -32.96
C ARG A 108 -30.16 -29.97 -33.72
N GLU A 109 -29.57 -28.86 -33.29
CA GLU A 109 -28.33 -28.34 -33.89
C GLU A 109 -27.15 -29.31 -33.74
N GLN A 110 -27.11 -30.10 -32.66
CA GLN A 110 -26.11 -31.15 -32.44
C GLN A 110 -26.32 -32.40 -33.32
N GLY A 111 -27.35 -32.43 -34.16
CA GLY A 111 -27.64 -33.55 -35.06
C GLY A 111 -28.27 -34.75 -34.37
N THR A 112 -28.84 -34.57 -33.17
CA THR A 112 -29.62 -35.62 -32.49
C THR A 112 -30.84 -35.95 -33.34
N ARG A 113 -31.06 -37.24 -33.64
CA ARG A 113 -32.20 -37.68 -34.46
C ARG A 113 -33.51 -37.49 -33.69
N ASP A 114 -34.58 -37.07 -34.36
CA ASP A 114 -35.88 -36.78 -33.73
C ASP A 114 -36.46 -37.93 -32.87
N ALA A 115 -36.10 -39.18 -33.16
CA ALA A 115 -36.48 -40.34 -32.35
C ALA A 115 -35.81 -40.34 -30.96
N ASP A 116 -34.57 -39.85 -30.89
CA ASP A 116 -33.73 -39.82 -29.70
C ASP A 116 -33.93 -38.55 -28.86
N LEU A 117 -34.70 -37.57 -29.37
CA LEU A 117 -35.07 -36.40 -28.60
C LEU A 117 -36.06 -36.74 -27.47
N PRO A 118 -35.98 -36.06 -26.31
CA PRO A 118 -36.97 -36.16 -25.24
C PRO A 118 -38.39 -35.90 -25.77
N PRO A 119 -39.44 -36.48 -25.18
CA PRO A 119 -40.82 -36.36 -25.66
C PRO A 119 -41.33 -34.91 -25.73
N GLU A 120 -40.77 -34.00 -24.92
CA GLU A 120 -41.10 -32.57 -24.93
C GLU A 120 -40.52 -31.83 -26.16
N CYS A 121 -39.54 -32.43 -26.84
CA CYS A 121 -38.82 -31.84 -27.97
C CYS A 121 -39.17 -32.49 -29.32
N ARG A 122 -40.03 -33.51 -29.37
CA ARG A 122 -40.38 -34.19 -30.64
C ARG A 122 -41.40 -33.38 -31.44
N PRO A 123 -41.25 -33.27 -32.77
CA PRO A 123 -42.27 -32.68 -33.63
C PRO A 123 -43.49 -33.62 -33.73
N GLY A 124 -44.69 -33.11 -33.41
CA GLY A 124 -45.95 -33.86 -33.58
C GLY A 124 -46.77 -34.13 -32.31
N ARG A 125 -46.87 -33.14 -31.42
CA ARG A 125 -47.90 -33.13 -30.37
C ARG A 125 -48.82 -31.93 -30.55
#